data_AF-W1F6R2-F1
#
_entry.id   AF-W1F6R2-F1
#
_cell.length_a   1.000
_cell.length_b   1.000
_cell.length_c   1.000
_cell.angle_alpha   90.00
_cell.angle_beta   90.00
_cell.angle_gamma   90.00
#
_symmetry.space_group_name_H-M   'P 1'
#
loop_
_entity.id
_entity.type
_entity.pdbx_description
1 polymer ?
#
loop_
_entity_poly.entity_id
_entity_poly.type
_entity_poly.pdbx_seq_one_letter_code
_entity_poly.pdbx_strand_id
1 'polypeptide(L)'
;MASTVEYGETVDGVVLEKDIQLVYGTANNTKINPGGEQHIKEFGVSSNTEIKGGYQYIEMNGTAEYSVLNDGYQIVQMGGAANQTTLNNGVLQVYGAANDPTIKGGRLIVEKDGITVLAAIEKGGLLEVKEGD
;
A
#
# COMPACT_ATOMS: atom_id res chain seq x y z
N MET A 1 -14.88 13.40 2.76
CA MET A 1 -14.84 13.46 4.25
C MET A 1 -13.82 12.44 4.74
N ALA A 2 -13.30 12.56 5.96
CA ALA A 2 -12.40 11.56 6.53
C ALA A 2 -13.19 10.63 7.47
N SER A 3 -13.02 9.31 7.34
CA SER A 3 -13.48 8.32 8.31
C SER A 3 -12.28 7.77 9.09
N THR A 4 -12.46 7.46 10.36
CA THR A 4 -11.42 6.85 11.19
C THR A 4 -11.85 5.46 11.61
N VAL A 5 -10.94 4.50 11.54
CA VAL A 5 -11.04 3.18 12.16
C VAL A 5 -10.16 3.22 13.41
N GLU A 6 -10.78 3.37 14.57
CA GLU A 6 -10.06 3.57 15.83
C GLU A 6 -9.41 2.27 16.33
N TYR A 7 -8.54 2.37 17.35
CA TYR A 7 -7.90 1.20 17.95
C TYR A 7 -8.91 0.15 18.42
N GLY A 8 -8.69 -1.10 18.01
CA GLY A 8 -9.58 -2.23 18.31
C GLY A 8 -10.82 -2.32 17.43
N GLU A 9 -11.11 -1.30 16.62
CA GLU A 9 -12.17 -1.37 15.62
C GLU A 9 -11.72 -2.21 14.43
N THR A 10 -12.69 -2.89 13.81
CA THR A 10 -12.51 -3.60 12.55
C THR A 10 -13.62 -3.22 11.60
N VAL A 11 -13.24 -2.78 10.40
CA VAL A 11 -14.17 -2.51 9.30
C VAL A 11 -13.88 -3.42 8.13
N ASP A 12 -14.90 -3.68 7.32
CA ASP A 12 -14.82 -4.58 6.17
C ASP A 12 -15.52 -3.97 4.95
N GLY A 13 -14.90 -4.09 3.77
CA GLY A 13 -15.54 -3.74 2.50
C GLY A 13 -15.73 -2.25 2.25
N VAL A 14 -14.99 -1.39 2.95
CA VAL A 14 -15.06 0.07 2.77
C VAL A 14 -14.66 0.44 1.33
N VAL A 15 -15.41 1.35 0.71
CA VAL A 15 -15.11 1.88 -0.63
C VAL A 15 -14.76 3.36 -0.51
N LEU A 16 -13.58 3.75 -0.97
CA LEU A 16 -13.06 5.11 -0.94
C LEU A 16 -13.00 5.66 -2.37
N GLU A 17 -13.66 6.79 -2.62
CA GLU A 17 -13.69 7.43 -3.94
C GLU A 17 -13.16 8.85 -3.93
N LYS A 18 -13.66 9.72 -3.04
CA LYS A 18 -13.13 11.07 -2.81
C LYS A 18 -13.03 11.36 -1.32
N ASP A 19 -12.86 10.27 -0.58
CA ASP A 19 -12.87 10.22 0.86
C ASP A 19 -11.55 9.65 1.33
N ILE A 20 -11.23 10.01 2.57
CA ILE A 20 -10.01 9.60 3.24
C ILE A 20 -10.42 8.63 4.35
N GLN A 21 -9.68 7.53 4.52
CA GLN A 21 -9.80 6.66 5.68
C GLN A 21 -8.50 6.68 6.49
N LEU A 22 -8.59 6.95 7.78
CA LEU A 22 -7.48 6.83 8.72
C LEU A 22 -7.65 5.50 9.48
N VAL A 23 -6.66 4.62 9.44
CA VAL A 23 -6.73 3.28 10.04
C VAL A 23 -5.74 3.17 11.18
N TYR A 24 -6.23 3.22 12.42
CA TYR A 24 -5.49 2.88 13.64
C TYR A 24 -5.83 1.46 14.14
N GLY A 25 -7.03 0.96 13.81
CA GLY A 25 -7.45 -0.42 14.02
C GLY A 25 -7.19 -1.31 12.81
N THR A 26 -8.20 -2.07 12.38
CA THR A 26 -8.10 -3.02 11.25
C THR A 26 -9.08 -2.69 10.13
N ALA A 27 -8.60 -2.57 8.90
CA ALA A 27 -9.43 -2.36 7.71
C ALA A 27 -9.25 -3.50 6.69
N ASN A 28 -10.29 -4.30 6.49
CA ASN A 28 -10.30 -5.43 5.57
C ASN A 28 -11.00 -5.09 4.26
N ASN A 29 -10.50 -5.65 3.16
CA ASN A 29 -11.17 -5.65 1.85
C ASN A 29 -11.54 -4.25 1.36
N THR A 30 -10.72 -3.25 1.69
CA THR A 30 -10.97 -1.85 1.29
C THR A 30 -10.75 -1.72 -0.22
N LYS A 31 -11.61 -0.96 -0.90
CA LYS A 31 -11.48 -0.62 -2.32
C LYS A 31 -11.17 0.85 -2.46
N ILE A 32 -10.01 1.18 -3.04
CA ILE A 32 -9.56 2.56 -3.20
C ILE A 32 -9.66 2.92 -4.69
N ASN A 33 -10.72 3.65 -5.04
CA ASN A 33 -11.00 4.14 -6.38
C ASN A 33 -10.31 5.51 -6.61
N PRO A 34 -10.33 6.06 -7.84
CA PRO A 34 -9.66 7.33 -8.15
C PRO A 34 -10.17 8.49 -7.30
N GLY A 35 -9.25 9.12 -6.56
CA GLY A 35 -9.51 10.21 -5.61
C GLY A 35 -9.66 9.76 -4.15
N GLY A 36 -9.72 8.46 -3.90
CA GLY A 36 -9.81 7.89 -2.55
C GLY A 36 -8.43 7.69 -1.96
N GLU A 37 -8.32 7.83 -0.64
CA GLU A 37 -7.06 7.68 0.08
C GLU A 37 -7.25 6.88 1.37
N GLN A 38 -6.39 5.89 1.61
CA GLN A 38 -6.31 5.19 2.88
C GLN A 38 -4.96 5.46 3.53
N HIS A 39 -4.96 5.95 4.76
CA HIS A 39 -3.78 6.12 5.59
C HIS A 39 -3.78 5.07 6.68
N ILE A 40 -2.88 4.10 6.57
CA ILE A 40 -2.62 3.12 7.61
C ILE A 40 -1.67 3.77 8.60
N LYS A 41 -2.23 4.17 9.74
CA LYS A 41 -1.54 4.89 10.80
C LYS A 41 -0.76 3.93 11.70
N GLU A 42 -0.09 4.48 12.70
CA GLU A 42 0.66 3.72 13.69
C GLU A 42 -0.18 2.57 14.28
N PHE A 43 0.37 1.36 14.21
CA PHE A 43 -0.24 0.08 14.60
C PHE A 43 -1.53 -0.31 13.84
N GLY A 44 -1.96 0.50 12.88
CA GLY A 44 -3.04 0.16 11.98
C GLY A 44 -2.65 -0.97 11.05
N VAL A 45 -3.61 -1.83 10.74
CA VAL A 45 -3.45 -2.92 9.79
C VAL A 45 -4.53 -2.84 8.71
N SER A 46 -4.12 -2.94 7.45
CA SER A 46 -5.07 -3.13 6.36
C SER A 46 -4.74 -4.37 5.55
N SER A 47 -5.74 -5.21 5.30
CA SER A 47 -5.57 -6.48 4.61
C SER A 47 -6.48 -6.58 3.39
N ASN A 48 -5.93 -7.14 2.30
CA ASN A 48 -6.65 -7.39 1.04
C ASN A 48 -7.22 -6.12 0.38
N THR A 49 -6.51 -5.00 0.50
CA THR A 49 -6.93 -3.75 -0.14
C THR A 49 -6.76 -3.82 -1.66
N GLU A 50 -7.80 -3.44 -2.39
CA GLU A 50 -7.80 -3.34 -3.86
C GLU A 50 -7.68 -1.86 -4.27
N ILE A 51 -6.56 -1.49 -4.89
CA ILE A 51 -6.31 -0.13 -5.37
C ILE A 51 -6.58 -0.07 -6.88
N LYS A 52 -7.49 0.80 -7.29
CA LYS A 52 -7.96 1.00 -8.68
C LYS A 52 -7.80 2.46 -9.11
N GLY A 53 -6.69 3.09 -8.72
CA GLY A 53 -6.35 4.46 -9.13
C GLY A 53 -6.29 5.50 -8.01
N GLY A 54 -6.56 5.12 -6.76
CA GLY A 54 -6.34 5.96 -5.59
C GLY A 54 -5.00 5.68 -4.88
N TYR A 55 -4.91 6.07 -3.61
CA TYR A 55 -3.67 6.00 -2.82
C TYR A 55 -3.85 5.22 -1.52
N GLN A 56 -2.89 4.36 -1.20
CA GLN A 56 -2.70 3.81 0.13
C GLN A 56 -1.36 4.27 0.68
N TYR A 57 -1.39 5.00 1.80
CA TYR A 57 -0.20 5.43 2.53
C TYR A 57 -0.02 4.53 3.74
N ILE A 58 1.12 3.86 3.83
CA ILE A 58 1.51 3.07 5.00
C ILE A 58 2.51 3.91 5.78
N GLU A 59 2.06 4.48 6.89
CA GLU A 59 2.87 5.36 7.72
C GLU A 59 3.70 4.56 8.73
N MET A 60 4.51 5.25 9.55
CA MET A 60 5.37 4.63 10.55
C MET A 60 4.59 3.65 11.45
N ASN A 61 5.11 2.43 11.62
CA ASN A 61 4.50 1.34 12.38
C ASN A 61 3.14 0.86 11.84
N GLY A 62 2.70 1.34 10.67
CA GLY A 62 1.53 0.82 9.96
C GLY A 62 1.90 -0.39 9.08
N THR A 63 0.94 -1.29 8.86
CA THR A 63 1.14 -2.49 8.03
C THR A 63 0.03 -2.69 7.01
N ALA A 64 0.39 -2.90 5.75
CA ALA A 64 -0.54 -3.38 4.71
C ALA A 64 -0.18 -4.82 4.32
N GLU A 65 -1.19 -5.68 4.20
CA GLU A 65 -1.03 -7.07 3.80
C GLU A 65 -1.87 -7.38 2.55
N TYR A 66 -1.29 -8.13 1.62
CA TYR A 66 -1.99 -8.68 0.45
C TYR A 66 -2.69 -7.63 -0.41
N SER A 67 -2.14 -6.41 -0.47
CA SER A 67 -2.72 -5.36 -1.30
C SER A 67 -2.56 -5.70 -2.80
N VAL A 68 -3.58 -5.39 -3.60
CA VAL A 68 -3.59 -5.60 -5.04
C VAL A 68 -3.75 -4.27 -5.75
N LEU A 69 -2.73 -3.90 -6.53
CA LEU A 69 -2.65 -2.63 -7.24
C LEU A 69 -3.01 -2.85 -8.71
N ASN A 70 -4.31 -2.71 -9.01
CA ASN A 70 -4.84 -2.73 -10.37
C ASN A 70 -4.58 -1.43 -11.12
N ASP A 71 -4.40 -0.33 -10.38
CA ASP A 71 -3.89 0.98 -10.79
C ASP A 71 -3.58 1.79 -9.51
N GLY A 72 -3.09 3.03 -9.62
CA GLY A 72 -2.83 3.91 -8.46
C GLY A 72 -1.56 3.55 -7.70
N TYR A 73 -1.51 3.92 -6.42
CA TYR A 73 -0.28 3.90 -5.64
C TYR A 73 -0.45 3.28 -4.26
N GLN A 74 0.53 2.47 -3.87
CA GLN A 74 0.83 2.15 -2.48
C GLN A 74 2.18 2.77 -2.12
N ILE A 75 2.19 3.61 -1.09
CA ILE A 75 3.37 4.38 -0.68
C ILE A 75 3.73 3.95 0.73
N VAL A 76 4.86 3.26 0.85
CA VAL A 76 5.40 2.77 2.12
C VAL A 76 6.37 3.81 2.66
N GLN A 77 5.94 4.56 3.67
CA GLN A 77 6.79 5.56 4.33
C GLN A 77 7.84 4.88 5.22
N MET A 78 8.86 5.63 5.63
CA MET A 78 9.89 5.13 6.55
C MET A 78 9.24 4.56 7.83
N GLY A 79 9.62 3.33 8.17
CA GLY A 79 9.05 2.58 9.31
C GLY A 79 7.69 1.91 9.05
N GLY A 80 7.09 2.10 7.87
CA GLY A 80 5.92 1.35 7.41
C GLY A 80 6.30 0.05 6.71
N ALA A 81 5.37 -0.90 6.64
CA ALA A 81 5.57 -2.20 5.99
C ALA A 81 4.43 -2.58 5.02
N ALA A 82 4.79 -2.96 3.80
CA ALA A 82 3.89 -3.63 2.86
C ALA A 82 4.32 -5.09 2.67
N ASN A 83 3.41 -6.03 2.91
CA ASN A 83 3.66 -7.46 2.80
C ASN A 83 2.82 -8.06 1.67
N GLN A 84 3.47 -8.82 0.78
CA GLN A 84 2.84 -9.62 -0.27
C GLN A 84 1.96 -8.80 -1.22
N THR A 85 2.43 -7.60 -1.58
CA THR A 85 1.71 -6.72 -2.50
C THR A 85 1.82 -7.23 -3.94
N THR A 86 0.70 -7.28 -4.66
CA THR A 86 0.66 -7.63 -6.09
C THR A 86 0.43 -6.39 -6.95
N LEU A 87 1.34 -6.13 -7.89
CA LEU A 87 1.29 -4.97 -8.79
C LEU A 87 0.89 -5.41 -10.19
N ASN A 88 -0.41 -5.31 -10.50
CA ASN A 88 -0.91 -5.61 -11.84
C ASN A 88 -0.59 -4.47 -12.81
N ASN A 89 -0.94 -3.23 -12.46
CA ASN A 89 -0.53 -2.03 -13.21
C ASN A 89 -0.17 -0.82 -12.33
N GLY A 90 -0.46 -0.86 -11.03
CA GLY A 90 -0.15 0.26 -10.13
C GLY A 90 1.32 0.33 -9.72
N VAL A 91 1.61 1.26 -8.82
CA VAL A 91 2.97 1.56 -8.36
C VAL A 91 3.10 1.31 -6.86
N LEU A 92 4.11 0.53 -6.49
CA LEU A 92 4.58 0.44 -5.10
C LEU A 92 5.81 1.33 -4.96
N GLN A 93 5.74 2.37 -4.14
CA GLN A 93 6.86 3.26 -3.84
C GLN A 93 7.31 3.06 -2.39
N VAL A 94 8.59 2.72 -2.21
CA VAL A 94 9.09 2.19 -0.94
C VAL A 94 10.21 3.06 -0.38
N TYR A 95 9.88 3.80 0.67
CA TYR A 95 10.83 4.43 1.60
C TYR A 95 11.00 3.60 2.89
N GLY A 96 10.03 2.76 3.22
CA GLY A 96 10.06 1.80 4.33
C GLY A 96 10.46 0.40 3.89
N ALA A 97 9.64 -0.60 4.23
CA ALA A 97 9.88 -2.01 3.88
C ALA A 97 8.78 -2.60 2.98
N ALA A 98 9.19 -3.31 1.93
CA ALA A 98 8.31 -4.15 1.13
C ALA A 98 8.81 -5.61 1.14
N ASN A 99 7.98 -6.53 1.61
CA ASN A 99 8.31 -7.95 1.70
C ASN A 99 7.47 -8.74 0.68
N ASP A 100 8.15 -9.57 -0.13
CA ASP A 100 7.53 -10.44 -1.13
C ASP A 100 6.62 -9.73 -2.17
N PRO A 101 6.97 -8.55 -2.72
CA PRO A 101 6.13 -7.94 -3.75
C PRO A 101 6.19 -8.76 -5.05
N THR A 102 5.05 -8.95 -5.70
CA THR A 102 4.95 -9.57 -7.03
C THR A 102 4.57 -8.51 -8.07
N ILE A 103 5.41 -8.33 -9.08
CA ILE A 103 5.30 -7.24 -10.06
C ILE A 103 4.95 -7.83 -11.43
N LYS A 104 3.68 -7.75 -11.82
CA LYS A 104 3.16 -8.39 -13.05
C LYS A 104 3.14 -7.48 -14.26
N GLY A 105 2.80 -6.21 -14.05
CA GLY A 105 2.80 -5.17 -15.07
C GLY A 105 2.95 -3.77 -14.49
N GLY A 106 2.90 -3.65 -13.16
CA GLY A 106 3.15 -2.40 -12.46
C GLY A 106 4.64 -2.13 -12.23
N ARG A 107 4.90 -1.17 -11.36
CA ARG A 107 6.26 -0.69 -11.08
C ARG A 107 6.52 -0.68 -9.58
N LEU A 108 7.59 -1.36 -9.17
CA LEU A 108 8.18 -1.20 -7.84
C LEU A 108 9.28 -0.15 -7.92
N ILE A 109 9.20 0.88 -7.08
CA ILE A 109 10.21 1.92 -6.93
C ILE A 109 10.75 1.82 -5.50
N VAL A 110 12.02 1.48 -5.36
CA VAL A 110 12.74 1.49 -4.09
C VAL A 110 13.49 2.80 -3.99
N GLU A 111 13.07 3.64 -3.05
CA GLU A 111 13.64 4.97 -2.80
C GLU A 111 14.86 4.85 -1.85
N LYS A 112 15.53 5.98 -1.59
CA LYS A 112 16.65 6.03 -0.63
C LYS A 112 16.20 5.43 0.71
N ASP A 113 17.02 4.52 1.24
CA ASP A 113 16.80 3.76 2.48
C ASP A 113 15.62 2.76 2.45
N GLY A 114 14.89 2.67 1.33
CA GLY A 114 13.85 1.67 1.12
C GLY A 114 14.43 0.26 1.05
N ILE A 115 13.77 -0.69 1.70
CA ILE A 115 14.18 -2.09 1.72
C ILE A 115 13.12 -2.92 1.01
N THR A 116 13.55 -3.74 0.06
CA THR A 116 12.71 -4.77 -0.56
C THR A 116 13.33 -6.14 -0.39
N VAL A 117 12.53 -7.10 0.07
CA VAL A 117 12.94 -8.49 0.25
C VAL A 117 12.09 -9.37 -0.67
N LEU A 118 12.74 -10.31 -1.38
CA LEU A 118 12.08 -11.36 -2.18
C LEU A 118 11.11 -10.84 -3.26
N ALA A 119 11.45 -9.74 -3.94
CA ALA A 119 10.67 -9.27 -5.08
C ALA A 119 10.64 -10.31 -6.22
N ALA A 120 9.44 -10.64 -6.68
CA ALA A 120 9.20 -11.43 -7.87
C ALA A 120 8.78 -10.51 -9.03
N ILE A 121 9.52 -10.52 -10.13
CA ILE A 121 9.20 -9.73 -11.33
C ILE A 121 8.71 -10.70 -12.42
N GLU A 122 7.46 -10.53 -12.84
CA GLU A 122 6.87 -11.25 -13.97
C GLU A 122 6.86 -10.38 -15.24
N LYS A 123 6.36 -10.92 -16.36
CA LYS A 123 6.42 -10.29 -17.67
C LYS A 123 5.69 -8.94 -17.70
N GLY A 124 6.45 -7.86 -17.83
CA GLY A 124 5.94 -6.49 -17.90
C GLY A 124 6.14 -5.70 -16.62
N GLY A 125 6.54 -6.37 -15.53
CA GLY A 125 6.91 -5.71 -14.29
C GLY A 125 8.23 -4.95 -14.40
N LEU A 126 8.30 -3.82 -13.70
CA LEU A 126 9.51 -3.00 -13.58
C LEU A 126 9.91 -2.83 -12.11
N LEU A 127 11.19 -3.09 -11.80
CA LEU A 127 11.82 -2.69 -10.56
C LEU A 127 12.81 -1.56 -10.86
N GLU A 128 12.63 -0.43 -10.18
CA GLU A 128 13.54 0.70 -10.17
C GLU A 128 14.09 0.91 -8.77
N VAL A 129 15.42 0.99 -8.63
CA VAL A 129 16.09 1.33 -7.38
C VAL A 129 16.75 2.68 -7.57
N LYS A 130 16.36 3.67 -6.76
CA LYS A 130 16.97 4.99 -6.78
C LYS A 130 18.12 5.04 -5.78
N GLU A 131 19.29 5.43 -6.24
CA GLU A 131 20.44 5.64 -5.35
C GLU A 131 20.18 6.87 -4.46
N GLY A 132 20.67 6.79 -3.22
CA GLY A 132 20.83 7.98 -2.40
C GLY A 132 22.13 8.68 -2.79
N ASP A 133 22.09 10.00 -2.92
CA ASP A 133 23.30 10.83 -2.98
C ASP A 133 24.29 10.50 -1.85
#